data_AF-X1IZM7-F1
#
_entry.id   AF-X1IZM7-F1
#
_cell.length_a   1.000
_cell.length_b   1.000
_cell.length_c   1.000
_cell.angle_alpha   90.00
_cell.angle_beta   90.00
_cell.angle_gamma   90.00
#
_symmetry.space_group_name_H-M   'P 1'
#
loop_
_entity.id
_entity.type
_entity.pdbx_description
1 polymer ?
#
loop_
_entity_poly.entity_id
_entity_poly.type
_entity_poly.pdbx_seq_one_letter_code
_entity_poly.pdbx_strand_id
1 'polypeptide(L)' 'MSVNGDFIGGRPLVLDNGTGISKNGYAGEDQPRSVFPTVIGK' A
#
# COMPACT_ATOMS: atom_id res chain seq x y z
N MET A 1 22.32 -6.82 19.16
CA MET A 1 20.98 -6.45 18.68
C MET A 1 20.73 -7.23 17.40
N SER A 2 20.20 -8.45 17.53
CA SER A 2 19.67 -9.14 16.36
C SER A 2 18.40 -8.39 15.98
N VAL A 3 18.44 -7.59 14.91
CA VAL A 3 17.23 -7.09 14.25
C VAL A 3 16.93 -8.03 13.09
N ASN A 4 16.77 -9.33 13.39
CA ASN A 4 16.38 -10.33 12.40
C ASN A 4 15.16 -9.78 11.65
N GLY A 5 15.31 -9.60 10.34
CA GLY A 5 14.34 -8.98 9.42
C GLY A 5 13.09 -9.81 9.17
N ASP A 6 12.60 -10.49 10.20
CA ASP A 6 11.46 -11.42 10.16
C ASP A 6 10.19 -10.78 10.76
N PHE A 7 9.91 -9.51 10.47
CA PHE A 7 8.74 -8.84 11.08
C PHE A 7 7.42 -8.96 10.30
N ILE A 8 7.36 -9.48 9.08
CA ILE A 8 6.08 -9.83 8.45
C ILE A 8 6.33 -10.72 7.23
N GLY A 9 5.93 -12.00 7.28
CA GLY A 9 6.09 -12.96 6.19
C GLY A 9 5.28 -12.69 4.91
N GLY A 10 4.82 -11.45 4.70
CA GLY A 10 4.01 -11.03 3.55
C GLY A 10 4.75 -10.00 2.69
N ARG A 11 4.42 -9.98 1.39
CA ARG A 11 4.89 -8.90 0.49
C ARG A 11 4.43 -7.54 1.05
N PRO A 12 5.29 -6.50 1.08
CA PRO A 12 4.91 -5.20 1.60
C PRO A 12 3.71 -4.61 0.85
N LEU A 13 2.76 -4.03 1.59
CA LEU A 13 1.67 -3.23 1.01
C LEU A 13 2.15 -1.80 0.80
N VAL A 14 1.94 -1.25 -0.39
CA VAL A 14 2.25 0.12 -0.77
C VAL A 14 0.95 0.91 -0.82
N LEU A 15 0.94 2.05 -0.12
CA LEU A 15 -0.21 2.97 -0.05
C LEU A 15 0.22 4.35 -0.57
N ASP A 16 -0.31 4.74 -1.72
CA ASP A 16 -0.20 6.09 -2.27
C ASP A 16 -1.41 6.91 -1.81
N ASN A 17 -1.19 7.81 -0.84
CA ASN A 17 -2.23 8.63 -0.21
C ASN A 17 -2.43 9.96 -0.96
N GLY A 18 -2.83 9.86 -2.23
CA GLY A 18 -3.18 11.04 -3.02
C GLY A 18 -4.51 11.66 -2.58
N THR A 19 -4.58 12.99 -2.51
CA THR A 19 -5.80 13.71 -2.09
C THR A 19 -6.97 13.59 -3.06
N GLY A 20 -6.73 13.35 -4.36
CA GLY A 20 -7.80 13.13 -5.35
C GLY A 20 -8.07 11.66 -5.65
N ILE A 21 -6.99 10.86 -5.71
CA ILE A 21 -7.03 9.43 -6.04
C ILE A 21 -6.07 8.71 -5.10
N SER A 22 -6.59 7.71 -4.38
CA SER A 22 -5.80 6.77 -3.59
C SER A 22 -5.49 5.53 -4.43
N LYS A 23 -4.26 5.04 -4.32
CA LYS A 23 -3.82 3.81 -5.00
C LYS A 23 -3.18 2.86 -3.99
N ASN A 24 -3.43 1.57 -4.14
CA ASN A 24 -2.81 0.54 -3.29
C ASN A 24 -2.39 -0.69 -4.11
N GLY A 25 -1.40 -1.43 -3.61
CA GLY A 25 -0.89 -2.65 -4.24
C GLY A 25 0.27 -3.25 -3.44
N TYR A 26 0.78 -4.40 -3.88
CA TYR A 26 1.98 -4.98 -3.26
C TYR A 26 3.26 -4.47 -3.93
N ALA A 27 4.32 -4.33 -3.15
CA ALA A 27 5.63 -3.95 -3.68
C ALA A 27 6.10 -4.94 -4.77
N GLY A 28 6.63 -4.40 -5.87
CA GLY A 28 7.12 -5.16 -7.02
C GLY A 28 6.07 -5.54 -8.07
N GLU A 29 4.81 -5.16 -7.88
CA GLU A 29 3.78 -5.29 -8.93
C GLU A 29 3.84 -4.06 -9.87
N ASP A 30 3.63 -4.28 -11.17
CA ASP A 30 3.75 -3.22 -12.19
C ASP A 30 2.64 -2.15 -12.11
N GLN A 31 1.52 -2.47 -11.46
CA GLN A 31 0.32 -1.62 -11.40
C GLN A 31 -0.35 -1.74 -10.03
N PRO A 32 -1.05 -0.69 -9.55
CA PRO A 32 -1.84 -0.78 -8.32
C PRO A 32 -2.99 -1.76 -8.51
N ARG A 33 -3.32 -2.49 -7.44
CA ARG A 33 -4.48 -3.39 -7.40
C ARG A 33 -5.79 -2.65 -7.24
N SER A 34 -5.77 -1.50 -6.57
CA SER A 34 -6.95 -0.65 -6.44
C SER A 34 -6.61 0.81 -6.70
N VAL A 35 -7.56 1.50 -7.32
CA VAL A 35 -7.53 2.93 -7.59
C VAL A 35 -8.92 3.46 -7.28
N PHE A 36 -9.03 4.44 -6.37
CA PHE A 36 -10.32 4.97 -5.95
C PHE A 36 -10.24 6.47 -5.61
N PRO A 37 -11.34 7.23 -5.78
CA PRO A 37 -11.41 8.61 -5.32
C PRO A 37 -11.20 8.70 -3.81
N THR A 38 -10.39 9.66 -3.37
CA THR A 38 -10.17 9.90 -1.94
C THR A 38 -11.33 10.74 -1.39
N VAL A 39 -12.45 10.06 -1.07
CA VAL A 39 -13.70 10.68 -0.60
C VAL A 39 -14.11 10.05 0.73
N ILE A 40 -14.62 10.88 1.64
CA ILE A 40 -15.21 10.45 2.90
C ILE A 40 -16.72 10.74 2.85
N GLY A 41 -17.54 9.71 3.06
CA GLY A 41 -18.98 9.87 3.25
C GLY A 41 -19.30 10.33 4.68
N LYS A 42 -20.43 11.02 4.85
CA LYS A 42 -20.95 11.40 6.18
C LYS A 42 -21.91 10.34 6.70
#